data_AF-G5ATW1-F1
#
_entry.id   AF-G5ATW1-F1
#
_cell.length_a   1.000
_cell.length_b   1.000
_cell.length_c   1.000
_cell.angle_alpha   90.00
_cell.angle_beta   90.00
_cell.angle_gamma   90.00
#
_symmetry.space_group_name_H-M   'P 1'
#
loop_
_entity.id
_entity.type
_entity.pdbx_description
1 polymer ?
#
loop_
_entity_poly.entity_id
_entity_poly.type
_entity_poly.pdbx_seq_one_letter_code
_entity_poly.pdbx_strand_id
1 'polypeptide(L)'
;MRLGVARVGRLRAPVVKLQPLAPGRLLGKMLRRTLESQDSQTRQLQDAVKNVEKHFGELCQIFTAYVWKTARLRDKADLLVNEINVYASTEAPNLKQGLKNFADEFAKLQDYRQAEVERLEAKVVEPLKAYGAIVKLKPDDLKATFTARNREAKQLTQKEPSNETHLIDM
;
A
#
# COMPACT_ATOMS: atom_id res chain seq x y z
N MET A 1 6.76 -90.64 36.39
CA MET A 1 6.65 -89.65 35.30
C MET A 1 6.80 -88.26 35.89
N ARG A 2 7.66 -87.42 35.29
CA ARG A 2 8.07 -86.10 35.78
C ARG A 2 6.97 -85.07 35.57
N LEU A 3 6.64 -84.28 36.59
CA LEU A 3 5.95 -83.00 36.43
C LEU A 3 6.79 -81.92 37.12
N GLY A 4 7.32 -81.02 36.30
CA GLY A 4 8.28 -80.00 36.68
C GLY A 4 7.65 -78.83 37.43
N VAL A 5 8.42 -78.30 38.38
CA VAL A 5 8.08 -77.10 39.14
C VAL A 5 8.28 -75.88 38.23
N ALA A 6 7.20 -75.21 37.82
CA ALA A 6 7.26 -73.98 37.04
C ALA A 6 7.52 -72.79 37.97
N ARG A 7 8.65 -72.11 37.76
CA ARG A 7 9.09 -70.92 38.48
C ARG A 7 8.23 -69.73 38.02
N VAL A 8 7.50 -69.08 38.93
CA VAL A 8 6.75 -67.84 38.63
C VAL A 8 7.74 -66.70 38.43
N GLY A 9 8.06 -66.37 37.18
CA GLY A 9 8.84 -65.19 36.81
C GLY A 9 7.99 -63.93 36.95
N ARG A 10 8.41 -62.97 37.77
CA ARG A 10 7.82 -61.62 37.78
C ARG A 10 8.06 -60.96 36.42
N LEU A 11 7.01 -60.78 35.62
CA LEU A 11 7.07 -59.86 34.47
C LEU A 11 7.19 -58.43 35.01
N ARG A 12 8.39 -57.85 34.91
CA ARG A 12 8.55 -56.39 34.99
C ARG A 12 8.01 -55.79 33.69
N ALA A 13 6.87 -55.10 33.77
CA ALA A 13 6.45 -54.20 32.71
C ALA A 13 7.48 -53.08 32.54
N PRO A 14 7.85 -52.69 31.30
CA PRO A 14 8.66 -51.50 31.10
C PRO A 14 7.84 -50.29 31.53
N VAL A 15 8.33 -49.57 32.53
CA VAL A 15 7.84 -48.23 32.86
C VAL A 15 8.20 -47.33 31.69
N VAL A 16 7.25 -47.10 30.78
CA VAL A 16 7.37 -46.06 29.77
C VAL A 16 7.39 -44.74 30.54
N LYS A 17 8.58 -44.15 30.65
CA LYS A 17 8.80 -42.85 31.25
C LYS A 17 8.10 -41.82 30.36
N LEU A 18 6.82 -41.52 30.63
CA LEU A 18 6.19 -40.32 30.07
C LEU A 18 7.00 -39.13 30.57
N GLN A 19 7.90 -38.62 29.74
CA GLN A 19 8.53 -37.33 30.00
C GLN A 19 7.41 -36.29 29.96
N PRO A 20 7.19 -35.52 31.03
CA PRO A 20 6.27 -34.39 30.97
C PRO A 20 6.80 -33.43 29.92
N LEU A 21 6.01 -33.18 28.87
CA LEU A 21 6.33 -32.09 27.94
C LEU A 21 6.26 -30.80 28.75
N ALA A 22 7.43 -30.24 29.07
CA ALA A 22 7.53 -29.01 29.85
C ALA A 22 6.66 -27.90 29.21
N PRO A 23 5.74 -27.26 29.96
CA PRO A 23 4.78 -26.28 29.42
C PRO A 23 5.46 -25.10 28.71
N GLY A 24 6.67 -24.70 29.13
CA GLY A 24 7.46 -23.66 28.47
C GLY A 24 7.89 -23.98 27.03
N ARG A 25 8.07 -25.26 26.67
CA ARG A 25 8.40 -25.65 25.27
C ARG A 25 7.21 -25.55 24.32
N LEU A 26 5.99 -25.74 24.83
CA LEU A 26 4.77 -25.56 24.06
C LEU A 26 4.45 -24.08 23.89
N LEU A 27 4.62 -23.28 24.94
CA LEU A 27 4.47 -21.82 24.87
C LEU A 27 5.42 -21.19 23.85
N GLY A 28 6.72 -21.54 23.89
CA GLY A 28 7.70 -21.02 22.93
C GLY A 28 7.45 -21.43 21.47
N LYS A 29 6.92 -22.63 21.23
CA LYS A 29 6.50 -23.07 19.88
C LYS A 29 5.25 -22.35 19.40
N MET A 30 4.30 -22.09 20.31
CA MET A 30 3.07 -21.36 20.02
C MET A 30 3.39 -19.89 19.71
N LEU A 31 4.21 -19.24 20.54
CA LEU A 31 4.72 -17.87 20.31
C LEU A 31 5.44 -17.76 18.97
N ARG A 32 6.32 -18.72 18.65
CA ARG A 32 7.06 -18.73 17.37
C ARG A 32 6.12 -18.80 16.17
N ARG A 33 5.12 -19.69 16.18
CA ARG A 33 4.13 -19.80 15.10
C ARG A 33 3.28 -18.53 14.98
N THR A 34 2.92 -17.92 16.10
CA THR A 34 2.21 -16.63 16.11
C THR A 34 3.07 -15.51 15.51
N LEU A 35 4.36 -15.46 15.83
CA LEU A 35 5.30 -14.49 15.25
C LEU A 35 5.50 -14.72 13.74
N GLU A 36 5.69 -15.97 13.30
CA GLU A 36 5.83 -16.32 11.87
C GLU A 36 4.55 -16.00 11.07
N SER A 37 3.37 -16.23 11.65
CA SER A 37 2.08 -15.85 11.05
C SER A 37 1.90 -14.33 10.97
N GLN A 38 2.42 -13.57 11.93
CA GLN A 38 2.34 -12.10 11.90
C GLN A 38 3.36 -11.48 10.95
N ASP A 39 4.55 -12.08 10.81
CA ASP A 39 5.56 -11.66 9.84
C ASP A 39 5.07 -11.86 8.40
N SER A 40 4.39 -12.97 8.11
CA SER A 40 3.80 -13.22 6.79
C SER A 40 2.70 -12.21 6.45
N GLN A 41 1.81 -11.89 7.40
CA GLN A 41 0.81 -10.83 7.26
C GLN A 41 1.45 -9.46 7.01
N THR A 42 2.53 -9.14 7.72
CA THR A 42 3.24 -7.86 7.58
C THR A 42 3.89 -7.72 6.20
N ARG A 43 4.48 -8.81 5.67
CA ARG A 43 5.04 -8.84 4.32
C ARG A 43 3.96 -8.68 3.24
N GLN A 44 2.84 -9.40 3.38
CA GLN A 44 1.70 -9.25 2.48
C GLN A 44 1.17 -7.82 2.44
N LEU A 45 1.10 -7.16 3.60
CA LEU A 45 0.69 -5.76 3.68
C LEU A 45 1.70 -4.82 3.00
N GLN A 46 3.01 -5.03 3.18
CA GLN A 46 4.04 -4.23 2.51
C GLN A 46 3.97 -4.37 0.99
N ASP A 47 3.78 -5.59 0.47
CA ASP A 47 3.68 -5.83 -0.96
C ASP A 47 2.39 -5.21 -1.54
N ALA A 48 1.28 -5.30 -0.81
CA ALA A 48 0.03 -4.64 -1.19
C ALA A 48 0.19 -3.10 -1.27
N VAL A 49 0.85 -2.49 -0.28
CA VAL A 49 1.11 -1.04 -0.26
C VAL A 49 1.99 -0.62 -1.44
N LYS A 50 3.08 -1.35 -1.73
CA LYS A 50 3.94 -1.08 -2.90
C LYS A 50 3.19 -1.19 -4.22
N ASN A 51 2.30 -2.18 -4.33
CA ASN A 51 1.50 -2.37 -5.54
C ASN A 51 0.54 -1.19 -5.77
N VAL A 52 -0.12 -0.73 -4.70
CA VAL A 52 -0.96 0.47 -4.76
C VAL A 52 -0.13 1.70 -5.13
N GLU A 53 1.04 1.88 -4.52
CA GLU A 53 1.92 3.02 -4.80
C GLU A 53 2.28 3.11 -6.28
N LYS A 54 2.70 1.97 -6.86
CA LYS A 54 3.06 1.87 -8.28
C LYS A 54 1.89 2.28 -9.17
N HIS A 55 0.73 1.65 -8.99
CA HIS A 55 -0.42 1.89 -9.87
C HIS A 55 -0.99 3.31 -9.71
N PHE A 56 -0.98 3.87 -8.50
CA PHE A 56 -1.38 5.26 -8.31
C PHE A 56 -0.42 6.23 -8.98
N GLY A 57 0.89 5.93 -8.95
CA GLY A 57 1.89 6.69 -9.70
C GLY A 57 1.62 6.68 -11.22
N GLU A 58 1.37 5.50 -11.79
CA GLU A 58 1.03 5.33 -13.21
C GLU A 58 -0.26 6.09 -13.58
N LEU A 59 -1.32 5.94 -12.80
CA LEU A 59 -2.58 6.66 -13.01
C LEU A 59 -2.36 8.17 -12.95
N CYS A 60 -1.58 8.68 -11.99
CA CYS A 60 -1.30 10.11 -11.86
C CYS A 60 -0.60 10.65 -13.11
N GLN A 61 0.36 9.92 -13.66
CA GLN A 61 1.03 10.30 -14.91
C GLN A 61 0.05 10.34 -16.08
N ILE A 62 -0.81 9.33 -16.21
CA ILE A 62 -1.81 9.25 -17.29
C ILE A 62 -2.81 10.43 -17.20
N PHE A 63 -3.36 10.71 -16.03
CA PHE A 63 -4.30 11.82 -15.85
C PHE A 63 -3.65 13.19 -16.04
N THR A 64 -2.41 13.37 -15.58
CA THR A 64 -1.65 14.60 -15.84
C THR A 64 -1.44 14.81 -17.35
N ALA A 65 -1.06 13.75 -18.07
CA ALA A 65 -0.90 13.81 -19.52
C ALA A 65 -2.22 14.10 -20.25
N TYR A 66 -3.36 13.58 -19.75
CA TYR A 66 -4.68 13.88 -20.28
C TYR A 66 -5.03 15.37 -20.13
N VAL A 67 -4.86 15.94 -18.93
CA VAL A 67 -5.05 17.39 -18.68
C VAL A 67 -4.21 18.22 -19.65
N TRP A 68 -2.92 17.90 -19.81
CA TRP A 68 -2.05 18.63 -20.72
C TRP A 68 -2.48 18.52 -22.18
N LYS A 69 -3.03 17.38 -22.61
CA LYS A 69 -3.60 17.27 -23.96
C LYS A 69 -4.81 18.18 -24.13
N THR A 70 -5.67 18.28 -23.12
CA THR A 70 -6.83 19.18 -23.14
C THR A 70 -6.39 20.65 -23.19
N ALA A 71 -5.39 21.03 -22.37
CA ALA A 71 -4.80 22.38 -22.38
C ALA A 71 -4.15 22.70 -23.73
N ARG A 72 -3.37 21.77 -24.30
CA ARG A 72 -2.77 21.95 -25.63
C ARG A 72 -3.81 22.10 -26.73
N LEU A 73 -4.95 21.43 -26.60
CA LEU A 73 -6.03 21.59 -27.55
C LEU A 73 -6.59 23.02 -27.48
N ARG A 74 -6.70 23.62 -26.26
CA ARG A 74 -7.04 25.04 -26.06
C ARG A 74 -6.07 25.96 -26.76
N ASP A 75 -4.77 25.76 -26.57
CA ASP A 75 -3.72 26.53 -27.26
C ASP A 75 -3.90 26.51 -28.79
N LYS A 76 -4.29 25.35 -29.35
CA LYS A 76 -4.57 25.24 -30.79
C LYS A 76 -5.81 26.00 -31.21
N ALA A 77 -6.84 26.06 -30.39
CA ALA A 77 -8.02 26.86 -30.68
C ALA A 77 -7.71 28.37 -30.62
N ASP A 78 -6.85 28.81 -29.70
CA ASP A 78 -6.41 30.22 -29.64
C ASP A 78 -5.71 30.63 -30.94
N LEU A 79 -4.88 29.74 -31.52
CA LEU A 79 -4.27 29.97 -32.83
C LEU A 79 -5.34 30.07 -33.95
N LEU A 80 -6.36 29.20 -33.93
CA LEU A 80 -7.44 29.25 -34.93
C LEU A 80 -8.25 30.54 -34.83
N VAL A 81 -8.57 31.00 -33.61
CA VAL A 81 -9.23 32.30 -33.38
C VAL A 81 -8.39 33.43 -33.95
N ASN A 82 -7.07 33.40 -33.74
CA ASN A 82 -6.16 34.40 -34.30
C ASN A 82 -6.16 34.38 -35.84
N GLU A 83 -6.05 33.20 -36.46
CA GLU A 83 -6.08 33.07 -37.93
C GLU A 83 -7.39 33.59 -38.53
N ILE A 84 -8.54 33.28 -37.91
CA ILE A 84 -9.84 33.81 -38.33
C ILE A 84 -9.85 35.34 -38.26
N ASN A 85 -9.29 35.93 -37.20
CA ASN A 85 -9.23 37.38 -37.03
C ASN A 85 -8.28 38.06 -38.02
N VAL A 86 -7.15 37.42 -38.35
CA VAL A 86 -6.23 37.88 -39.40
C VAL A 86 -6.95 37.89 -40.75
N TYR A 87 -7.62 36.79 -41.11
CA TYR A 87 -8.37 36.72 -42.36
C TYR A 87 -9.54 37.71 -42.39
N ALA A 88 -10.30 37.84 -41.30
CA ALA A 88 -11.37 38.83 -41.20
C ALA A 88 -10.90 40.26 -41.48
N SER A 89 -9.63 40.56 -41.20
CA SER A 89 -9.06 41.89 -41.43
C SER A 89 -8.82 42.20 -42.91
N THR A 90 -8.77 41.19 -43.79
CA THR A 90 -8.61 41.35 -45.24
C THR A 90 -9.93 41.43 -46.01
N GLU A 91 -11.04 41.13 -45.34
CA GLU A 91 -12.35 40.98 -45.97
C GLU A 91 -13.24 42.24 -45.91
N ALA A 92 -14.26 42.27 -46.77
CA ALA A 92 -15.26 43.34 -46.80
C ALA A 92 -16.02 43.47 -45.46
N PRO A 93 -16.53 44.66 -45.08
CA PRO A 93 -17.06 44.93 -43.73
C PRO A 93 -18.09 43.91 -43.21
N ASN A 94 -19.03 43.49 -44.05
CA ASN A 94 -20.08 42.54 -43.66
C ASN A 94 -19.51 41.15 -43.36
N LEU A 95 -18.59 40.66 -44.20
CA LEU A 95 -17.94 39.36 -43.99
C LEU A 95 -16.96 39.42 -42.81
N LYS A 96 -16.20 40.50 -42.68
CA LYS A 96 -15.34 40.78 -41.52
C LYS A 96 -16.11 40.69 -40.20
N GLN A 97 -17.28 41.31 -40.12
CA GLN A 97 -18.10 41.25 -38.91
C GLN A 97 -18.59 39.82 -38.63
N GLY A 98 -19.02 39.09 -39.66
CA GLY A 98 -19.42 37.69 -39.53
C GLY A 98 -18.29 36.79 -39.01
N LEU A 99 -17.08 36.94 -39.55
CA LEU A 99 -15.90 36.18 -39.12
C LEU A 99 -15.48 36.51 -37.69
N LYS A 100 -15.55 37.79 -37.29
CA LYS A 100 -15.28 38.20 -35.90
C LYS A 100 -16.28 37.58 -34.93
N ASN A 101 -17.58 37.65 -35.24
CA ASN A 101 -18.61 37.02 -34.40
C ASN A 101 -18.38 35.50 -34.29
N PHE A 102 -18.00 34.84 -35.39
CA PHE A 102 -17.67 33.42 -35.39
C PHE A 102 -16.44 33.10 -34.52
N ALA A 103 -15.36 33.88 -34.63
CA ALA A 103 -14.18 33.76 -33.79
C ALA A 103 -14.52 33.97 -32.30
N ASP A 104 -15.35 34.96 -31.98
CA ASP A 104 -15.76 35.25 -30.59
C ASP A 104 -16.58 34.11 -29.98
N GLU A 105 -17.51 33.51 -30.73
CA GLU A 105 -18.25 32.33 -30.26
C GLU A 105 -17.33 31.12 -30.07
N PHE A 106 -16.37 30.92 -30.97
CA PHE A 106 -15.39 29.84 -30.81
C PHE A 106 -14.44 30.07 -29.62
N ALA A 107 -14.07 31.32 -29.34
CA ALA A 107 -13.27 31.71 -28.18
C ALA A 107 -14.01 31.43 -26.86
N LYS A 108 -15.31 31.75 -26.77
CA LYS A 108 -16.15 31.39 -25.60
C LYS A 108 -16.18 29.88 -25.36
N LEU A 109 -16.17 29.08 -26.43
CA LEU A 109 -16.07 27.62 -26.28
C LEU A 109 -14.74 27.20 -25.62
N GLN A 110 -13.67 27.97 -25.80
CA GLN A 110 -12.38 27.72 -25.17
C GLN A 110 -12.33 28.10 -23.70
N ASP A 111 -13.09 29.10 -23.28
CA ASP A 111 -13.23 29.43 -21.85
C ASP A 111 -13.80 28.24 -21.06
N TYR A 112 -14.78 27.52 -21.62
CA TYR A 112 -15.27 26.28 -21.01
C TYR A 112 -14.19 25.20 -20.93
N ARG A 113 -13.35 25.08 -21.96
CA ARG A 113 -12.24 24.12 -21.93
C ARG A 113 -11.16 24.52 -20.93
N GLN A 114 -10.89 25.81 -20.75
CA GLN A 114 -9.99 26.28 -19.70
C GLN A 114 -10.54 25.91 -18.31
N ALA A 115 -11.83 26.12 -18.08
CA ALA A 115 -12.49 25.69 -16.86
C ALA A 115 -12.46 24.16 -16.67
N GLU A 116 -12.57 23.39 -17.75
CA GLU A 116 -12.41 21.93 -17.73
C GLU A 116 -11.00 21.52 -17.29
N VAL A 117 -9.96 22.14 -17.85
CA VAL A 117 -8.55 21.89 -17.49
C VAL A 117 -8.34 22.15 -15.99
N GLU A 118 -8.73 23.32 -15.51
CA GLU A 118 -8.59 23.69 -14.08
C GLU A 118 -9.35 22.73 -13.16
N ARG A 119 -10.55 22.31 -13.59
CA ARG A 119 -11.36 21.37 -12.82
C ARG A 119 -10.74 19.97 -12.81
N LEU A 120 -10.20 19.50 -13.92
CA LEU A 120 -9.50 18.21 -13.98
C LEU A 120 -8.25 18.22 -13.09
N GLU A 121 -7.49 19.32 -13.10
CA GLU A 121 -6.33 19.46 -12.21
C GLU A 121 -6.76 19.42 -10.74
N ALA A 122 -7.69 20.28 -10.35
CA ALA A 122 -8.08 20.44 -8.96
C ALA A 122 -8.89 19.25 -8.39
N LYS A 123 -9.71 18.59 -9.21
CA LYS A 123 -10.65 17.55 -8.73
C LYS A 123 -10.22 16.13 -9.06
N VAL A 124 -9.27 15.93 -9.97
CA VAL A 124 -8.80 14.59 -10.37
C VAL A 124 -7.33 14.42 -10.07
N VAL A 125 -6.47 15.31 -10.57
CA VAL A 125 -5.02 15.15 -10.44
C VAL A 125 -4.54 15.42 -9.02
N GLU A 126 -4.96 16.52 -8.39
CA GLU A 126 -4.52 16.87 -7.03
C GLU A 126 -4.92 15.83 -5.96
N PRO A 127 -6.17 15.31 -5.92
CA PRO A 127 -6.52 14.23 -5.00
C PRO A 127 -5.68 12.96 -5.20
N LEU A 128 -5.37 12.62 -6.46
CA LEU A 128 -4.58 11.44 -6.79
C LEU A 128 -3.12 11.60 -6.35
N LYS A 129 -2.53 12.79 -6.53
CA LYS A 129 -1.20 13.14 -6.01
C LYS A 129 -1.15 13.07 -4.48
N ALA A 130 -2.15 13.66 -3.80
CA ALA A 130 -2.23 13.67 -2.35
C ALA A 130 -2.31 12.24 -1.78
N TYR A 131 -3.13 11.38 -2.40
CA TYR A 131 -3.20 9.97 -2.01
C TYR A 131 -1.88 9.24 -2.25
N GLY A 132 -1.22 9.51 -3.40
CA GLY A 132 0.12 8.98 -3.68
C GLY A 132 1.16 9.36 -2.62
N ALA A 133 1.10 10.59 -2.08
CA ALA A 133 1.97 11.02 -0.99
C ALA A 133 1.71 10.26 0.32
N ILE A 134 0.44 10.00 0.64
CA ILE A 134 0.06 9.20 1.83
C ILE A 134 0.55 7.75 1.69
N VAL A 135 0.36 7.14 0.52
CA VAL A 135 0.79 5.76 0.26
C VAL A 135 2.31 5.63 0.34
N LYS A 136 3.07 6.64 -0.10
CA LYS A 136 4.54 6.68 0.00
C LYS A 136 5.07 6.65 1.44
N LEU A 137 4.33 7.19 2.41
CA LEU A 137 4.75 7.22 3.81
C LEU A 137 4.45 5.90 4.55
N LYS A 138 3.46 5.14 4.09
CA LYS A 138 3.03 3.88 4.74
C LYS A 138 4.12 2.80 4.86
N PRO A 139 5.00 2.57 3.87
CA PRO A 139 6.11 1.62 4.01
C PRO A 139 7.06 1.97 5.15
N ASP A 140 7.33 3.26 5.38
CA ASP A 140 8.27 3.69 6.41
C ASP A 140 7.64 3.61 7.81
N ASP A 141 6.34 3.91 7.94
CA ASP A 141 5.57 3.62 9.15
C ASP A 141 5.56 2.11 9.48
N LEU A 142 5.40 1.26 8.46
CA LEU A 142 5.42 -0.20 8.61
C LEU A 142 6.81 -0.73 9.00
N LYS A 143 7.89 -0.11 8.52
CA LYS A 143 9.26 -0.45 8.94
C LYS A 143 9.52 -0.02 10.39
N ALA A 144 9.11 1.20 10.75
CA ALA A 144 9.28 1.75 12.09
C ALA A 144 8.57 0.88 13.15
N THR A 145 7.30 0.51 12.88
CA THR A 145 6.52 -0.40 13.73
C THR A 145 7.16 -1.79 13.83
N PHE A 146 7.68 -2.33 12.73
CA PHE A 146 8.42 -3.60 12.74
C PHE A 146 9.68 -3.53 13.62
N THR A 147 10.49 -2.46 13.50
CA THR A 147 11.69 -2.29 14.33
C THR A 147 11.39 -2.11 15.81
N ALA A 148 10.32 -1.37 16.16
CA ALA A 148 9.87 -1.23 17.54
C ALA A 148 9.45 -2.58 18.13
N ARG A 149 8.63 -3.34 17.41
CA ARG A 149 8.21 -4.69 17.85
C ARG A 149 9.37 -5.67 17.95
N ASN A 150 10.31 -5.65 17.02
CA ASN A 150 11.45 -6.57 17.07
C ASN A 150 12.37 -6.26 18.28
N ARG A 151 12.40 -5.00 18.75
CA ARG A 151 13.03 -4.64 20.02
C ARG A 151 12.24 -5.13 21.24
N GLU A 152 10.92 -5.07 21.22
CA GLU A 152 10.06 -5.60 22.30
C GLU A 152 10.13 -7.13 22.39
N ALA A 153 10.09 -7.84 21.26
CA ALA A 153 10.20 -9.29 21.19
C ALA A 153 11.55 -9.79 21.75
N LYS A 154 12.65 -9.09 21.46
CA LYS A 154 13.98 -9.36 22.02
C LYS A 154 14.05 -9.10 23.54
N GLN A 155 13.37 -8.07 24.03
CA GLN A 155 13.29 -7.78 25.47
C GLN A 155 12.47 -8.84 26.24
N LEU A 156 11.41 -9.37 25.63
CA LEU A 156 10.59 -10.43 26.21
C LEU A 156 11.34 -11.78 26.25
N THR A 157 12.15 -12.09 25.24
CA THR A 157 13.00 -13.30 25.24
C THR A 157 14.20 -13.21 26.19
N GLN A 158 14.61 -12.01 26.60
CA GLN A 158 15.66 -11.83 27.62
C GLN A 158 15.13 -11.90 29.07
N LYS A 159 13.81 -11.83 29.30
CA LYS A 159 13.21 -11.80 30.65
C LYS A 159 12.74 -13.16 31.19
N GLU A 160 12.83 -14.24 30.43
CA GLU A 160 12.68 -15.61 30.96
C GLU A 160 14.07 -16.30 30.99
N PRO A 161 14.57 -16.92 32.09
CA PRO A 161 13.99 -17.16 33.43
C PRO A 161 14.82 -16.55 34.58
N SER A 162 14.19 -15.92 35.57
CA SER A 162 14.84 -15.61 36.86
C SER A 162 13.90 -15.63 38.06
N ASN A 163 12.78 -16.38 37.98
CA ASN A 163 11.83 -16.53 39.09
C ASN A 163 11.62 -17.99 39.55
N GLU A 164 12.55 -18.91 39.30
CA GLU A 164 12.44 -20.31 39.78
C GLU A 164 13.60 -20.85 40.62
N THR A 165 14.61 -20.04 40.95
CA THR A 165 15.75 -20.52 41.78
C THR A 165 15.90 -19.86 43.15
N HIS A 166 15.00 -18.96 43.56
CA HIS A 166 15.12 -18.27 44.87
C HIS A 166 14.16 -18.77 45.97
N LEU A 167 13.49 -19.92 45.78
CA LEU A 167 12.56 -20.47 46.76
C LEU A 167 12.93 -21.87 47.29
N ILE A 168 14.21 -22.28 47.19
CA ILE A 168 14.69 -23.56 47.73
C ILE A 168 15.71 -23.39 48.87
N ASP A 169 16.24 -22.18 49.11
CA ASP A 169 17.22 -21.92 50.19
C ASP A 169 16.77 -20.83 51.19
N MET A 170 15.64 -21.03 51.85
CA MET A 170 15.30 -20.34 53.12
C MET A 170 14.59 -21.28 54.10
#